data_AF-A0A059LM70-F1
#
_entry.id   AF-A0A059LM70-F1
#
_cell.length_a   1.000
_cell.length_b   1.000
_cell.length_c   1.000
_cell.angle_alpha   90.00
_cell.angle_beta   90.00
_cell.angle_gamma   90.00
#
_symmetry.space_group_name_H-M   'P 1'
#
loop_
_entity.id
_entity.type
_entity.pdbx_description
1 polymer ?
#
loop_
_entity_poly.entity_id
_entity_poly.type
_entity_poly.pdbx_seq_one_letter_code
_entity_poly.pdbx_strand_id
1 'polypeptide(L)'
;MVQLPCLYQFSCSRLTEVGETATGAAVDEGLEEARQALSARVCGSPAVDGYSHVKPECLEQSPTAVWWNKHGQERPLVIHIEPESDYDGLAVVWGLGHKTATAQECGGICWEPDIHKHTSHDCWLKFTEGPAQPQLNMRGAIHEAQKKRHGYKTPERVPWVSGAVLPLGVELGNGTWGPRHDW
;
A
#
# COMPACT_ATOMS: atom_id res chain seq x y z
N MET A 1 -3.98 9.07 -42.23
CA MET A 1 -4.17 8.14 -41.10
C MET A 1 -3.24 6.97 -41.29
N VAL A 2 -2.33 6.73 -40.35
CA VAL A 2 -1.47 5.54 -40.34
C VAL A 2 -1.81 4.77 -39.08
N GLN A 3 -2.30 3.55 -39.26
CA GLN A 3 -2.73 2.66 -38.20
C GLN A 3 -1.60 1.64 -38.00
N LEU A 4 -0.87 1.75 -36.89
CA LEU A 4 0.21 0.81 -36.56
C LEU A 4 -0.38 -0.41 -35.83
N PRO A 5 0.07 -1.64 -36.15
CA PRO A 5 -0.55 -2.87 -35.66
C PRO A 5 -0.18 -3.20 -34.22
N CYS A 6 -1.12 -3.82 -33.50
CA CYS A 6 -0.83 -4.48 -32.23
C CYS A 6 0.13 -5.66 -32.45
N LEU A 7 1.40 -5.48 -32.06
CA LEU A 7 2.43 -6.52 -32.09
C LEU A 7 3.01 -6.72 -30.69
N TYR A 8 2.22 -7.33 -29.79
CA TYR A 8 2.74 -8.12 -28.67
C TYR A 8 1.76 -9.24 -28.33
N GLN A 9 2.00 -10.42 -28.92
CA GLN A 9 1.42 -11.67 -28.43
C GLN A 9 2.10 -12.05 -27.11
N PHE A 10 1.56 -11.56 -25.99
CA PHE A 10 1.86 -12.21 -24.71
C PHE A 10 1.05 -13.52 -24.64
N SER A 11 1.75 -14.63 -24.83
CA SER A 11 1.22 -15.97 -24.59
C SER A 11 0.81 -16.08 -23.13
N CYS A 12 -0.51 -16.08 -22.86
CA CYS A 12 -1.07 -16.30 -21.54
C CYS A 12 -0.81 -17.75 -21.10
N SER A 13 0.41 -17.98 -20.61
CA SER A 13 0.96 -19.31 -20.37
C SER A 13 0.60 -19.77 -18.98
N ARG A 14 -0.59 -20.37 -18.86
CA ARG A 14 -1.09 -21.09 -17.68
C ARG A 14 -1.10 -20.26 -16.39
N LEU A 15 -2.25 -19.62 -16.15
CA LEU A 15 -2.87 -19.78 -14.83
C LEU A 15 -2.94 -21.29 -14.57
N THR A 16 -2.16 -21.78 -13.61
CA THR A 16 -2.40 -23.12 -13.08
C THR A 16 -3.76 -23.12 -12.43
N GLU A 17 -4.64 -24.01 -12.89
CA GLU A 17 -5.88 -24.32 -12.18
C GLU A 17 -5.55 -24.60 -10.72
N VAL A 18 -6.39 -24.09 -9.81
CA VAL A 18 -6.15 -24.16 -8.37
C VAL A 18 -5.97 -25.61 -7.98
N GLY A 19 -4.75 -25.95 -7.55
CA GLY A 19 -4.42 -27.27 -7.02
C GLY A 19 -5.21 -27.50 -5.73
N GLU A 20 -6.32 -28.23 -5.86
CA GLU A 20 -7.26 -28.55 -4.79
C GLU A 20 -6.62 -29.53 -3.78
N THR A 21 -5.70 -29.06 -2.93
CA THR A 21 -5.07 -29.84 -1.84
C THR A 21 -4.59 -29.01 -0.64
N ALA A 22 -5.08 -27.78 -0.47
CA ALA A 22 -5.07 -27.11 0.85
C ALA A 22 -6.44 -27.32 1.51
N THR A 23 -6.51 -27.99 2.65
CA THR A 23 -7.77 -28.27 3.35
C THR A 23 -8.46 -26.97 3.74
N GLY A 24 -9.72 -26.79 3.33
CA GLY A 24 -10.42 -25.50 3.43
C GLY A 24 -10.38 -24.84 4.81
N ALA A 25 -10.42 -25.63 5.90
CA ALA A 25 -10.33 -25.13 7.27
C ALA A 25 -9.01 -24.39 7.59
N ALA A 26 -7.86 -24.89 7.11
CA ALA A 26 -6.56 -24.25 7.39
C ALA A 26 -6.33 -23.00 6.52
N VAL A 27 -6.89 -22.98 5.31
CA VAL A 27 -6.91 -21.80 4.45
C VAL A 27 -7.73 -20.67 5.10
N ASP A 28 -8.87 -21.02 5.71
CA ASP A 28 -9.82 -20.10 6.33
C ASP A 28 -9.35 -19.57 7.71
N GLU A 29 -8.81 -20.43 8.59
CA GLU A 29 -8.31 -20.01 9.91
C GLU A 29 -7.20 -18.94 9.80
N GLY A 30 -6.16 -19.21 9.00
CA GLY A 30 -5.09 -18.24 8.79
C GLY A 30 -5.49 -17.02 7.95
N LEU A 31 -6.66 -17.07 7.28
CA LEU A 31 -7.23 -15.94 6.54
C LEU A 31 -8.00 -15.01 7.48
N GLU A 32 -8.74 -15.55 8.45
CA GLU A 32 -9.35 -14.76 9.50
C GLU A 32 -8.29 -14.15 10.44
N GLU A 33 -7.25 -14.92 10.78
CA GLU A 33 -6.06 -14.38 11.46
C GLU A 33 -5.44 -13.22 10.66
N ALA A 34 -5.37 -13.32 9.33
CA ALA A 34 -4.87 -12.25 8.46
C ALA A 34 -5.77 -11.01 8.50
N ARG A 35 -7.10 -11.17 8.39
CA ARG A 35 -8.05 -10.04 8.44
C ARG A 35 -7.94 -9.26 9.74
N GLN A 36 -7.78 -9.96 10.87
CA GLN A 36 -7.63 -9.34 12.18
C GLN A 36 -6.26 -8.69 12.36
N ALA A 37 -5.18 -9.41 12.06
CA ALA A 37 -3.81 -8.91 12.18
C ALA A 37 -3.57 -7.69 11.27
N LEU A 38 -3.88 -7.82 9.99
CA LEU A 38 -3.63 -6.79 8.96
C LEU A 38 -4.59 -5.59 9.03
N SER A 39 -5.61 -5.64 9.90
CA SER A 39 -6.47 -4.48 10.21
C SER A 39 -6.04 -3.74 11.47
N ALA A 40 -5.18 -4.34 12.31
CA ALA A 40 -4.81 -3.79 13.60
C ALA A 40 -3.71 -2.71 13.49
N ARG A 41 -3.75 -1.74 14.39
CA ARG A 41 -2.68 -0.76 14.62
C ARG A 41 -2.52 -0.56 16.12
N VAL A 42 -1.47 -1.13 16.71
CA VAL A 42 -1.21 -1.09 18.16
C VAL A 42 0.08 -0.33 18.52
N CYS A 43 0.96 -0.06 17.55
CA CYS A 43 2.24 0.60 17.76
C CYS A 43 2.23 2.13 17.58
N GLY A 44 1.04 2.72 17.51
CA GLY A 44 0.84 4.16 17.32
C GLY A 44 0.58 4.54 15.87
N SER A 45 0.43 5.83 15.62
CA SER A 45 0.06 6.35 14.30
C SER A 45 1.27 6.98 13.60
N PRO A 46 1.67 6.46 12.42
CA PRO A 46 2.54 7.13 11.43
C PRO A 46 2.53 8.65 11.42
N ALA A 47 1.30 9.16 11.36
CA ALA A 47 0.95 10.50 10.97
C ALA A 47 1.16 11.55 12.09
N VAL A 48 1.30 11.12 13.35
CA VAL A 48 1.26 12.03 14.51
C VAL A 48 2.51 12.90 14.58
N ASP A 49 3.68 12.33 14.27
CA ASP A 49 4.98 12.97 14.56
C ASP A 49 6.12 12.52 13.64
N GLY A 50 5.81 11.87 12.51
CA GLY A 50 6.84 11.36 11.59
C GLY A 50 7.69 10.26 12.22
N TYR A 51 7.05 9.31 12.91
CA TYR A 51 7.64 8.12 13.55
C TYR A 51 8.53 8.35 14.77
N SER A 52 8.76 9.58 15.21
CA SER A 52 9.57 9.87 16.41
C SER A 52 9.10 9.15 17.69
N HIS A 53 7.81 8.80 17.82
CA HIS A 53 7.29 8.00 18.94
C HIS A 53 7.04 6.51 18.62
N VAL A 54 7.17 6.07 17.37
CA VAL A 54 6.95 4.67 16.99
C VAL A 54 8.22 3.87 17.30
N LYS A 55 8.13 2.94 18.25
CA LYS A 55 9.25 2.09 18.64
C LYS A 55 9.44 0.94 17.65
N PRO A 56 10.64 0.75 17.06
CA PRO A 56 10.90 -0.36 16.13
C PRO A 56 10.55 -1.73 16.72
N GLU A 57 10.85 -1.95 18.01
CA GLU A 57 10.59 -3.21 18.71
C GLU A 57 9.08 -3.52 18.82
N CYS A 58 8.23 -2.50 18.79
CA CYS A 58 6.78 -2.71 18.71
C CYS A 58 6.39 -3.17 17.31
N LEU A 59 6.92 -2.54 16.25
CA LEU A 59 6.59 -2.92 14.86
C LEU A 59 6.99 -4.36 14.56
N GLU A 60 8.17 -4.80 15.02
CA GLU A 60 8.64 -6.19 14.91
C GLU A 60 7.74 -7.20 15.63
N GLN A 61 7.05 -6.77 16.69
CA GLN A 61 6.14 -7.58 17.51
C GLN A 61 4.66 -7.34 17.18
N SER A 62 4.36 -6.48 16.20
CA SER A 62 3.00 -6.12 15.82
C SER A 62 2.22 -7.35 15.30
N PRO A 63 0.88 -7.37 15.41
CA PRO A 63 0.07 -8.46 14.86
C PRO A 63 0.40 -8.76 13.38
N THR A 64 0.61 -7.71 12.58
CA THR A 64 1.01 -7.82 11.17
C THR A 64 2.39 -8.43 10.98
N ALA A 65 3.41 -8.02 11.75
CA ALA A 65 4.73 -8.62 11.65
C ALA A 65 4.74 -10.09 12.10
N VAL A 66 4.05 -10.41 13.20
CA VAL A 66 3.88 -11.78 13.70
C VAL A 66 3.16 -12.65 12.66
N TRP A 67 2.06 -12.16 12.08
CA TRP A 67 1.33 -12.87 11.02
C TRP A 67 2.21 -13.07 9.77
N TRP A 68 2.94 -12.04 9.34
CA TRP A 68 3.80 -12.11 8.15
C TRP A 68 4.96 -13.09 8.31
N ASN A 69 5.60 -13.10 9.49
CA ASN A 69 6.65 -14.05 9.83
C ASN A 69 6.15 -15.50 9.89
N LYS A 70 4.86 -15.70 10.24
CA LYS A 70 4.21 -17.02 10.36
C LYS A 70 3.66 -17.55 9.04
N HIS A 71 3.13 -16.68 8.16
CA HIS A 71 2.32 -17.07 6.99
C HIS A 71 2.69 -16.39 5.67
N GLY A 72 3.46 -15.29 5.69
CA GLY A 72 3.63 -14.40 4.53
C GLY A 72 4.35 -15.02 3.33
N GLN A 73 5.17 -16.05 3.53
CA GLN A 73 5.89 -16.75 2.45
C GLN A 73 5.04 -17.82 1.73
N GLU A 74 3.96 -18.30 2.37
CA GLU A 74 3.17 -19.45 1.88
C GLU A 74 1.82 -19.04 1.28
N ARG A 75 1.43 -17.76 1.45
CA ARG A 75 0.14 -17.23 1.00
C ARG A 75 0.24 -16.60 -0.39
N PRO A 76 -0.71 -16.86 -1.31
CA PRO A 76 -0.84 -16.05 -2.52
C PRO A 76 -1.20 -14.60 -2.15
N LEU A 77 -0.51 -13.65 -2.75
CA LEU A 77 -0.67 -12.21 -2.51
C LEU A 77 -1.39 -11.54 -3.69
N VAL A 78 -2.18 -10.51 -3.37
CA VAL A 78 -2.92 -9.67 -4.32
C VAL A 78 -2.51 -8.22 -4.07
N ILE A 79 -2.39 -7.45 -5.15
CA ILE A 79 -2.13 -6.00 -5.09
C ILE A 79 -3.45 -5.28 -5.26
N HIS A 80 -3.89 -4.61 -4.21
CA HIS A 80 -5.01 -3.69 -4.26
C HIS A 80 -4.48 -2.31 -4.67
N ILE A 81 -5.12 -1.67 -5.64
CA ILE A 81 -4.73 -0.36 -6.18
C ILE A 81 -5.90 0.59 -6.02
N GLU A 82 -5.68 1.72 -5.36
CA GLU A 82 -6.66 2.78 -5.14
C GLU A 82 -6.19 4.08 -5.82
N PRO A 83 -6.77 4.45 -6.99
CA PRO A 83 -6.54 5.75 -7.60
C PRO A 83 -7.01 6.90 -6.72
N GLU A 84 -6.37 8.06 -6.87
CA GLU A 84 -6.68 9.29 -6.14
C GLU A 84 -6.56 9.15 -4.62
N SER A 85 -5.51 8.49 -4.14
CA SER A 85 -5.27 8.30 -2.71
C SER A 85 -3.79 8.42 -2.33
N ASP A 86 -3.51 8.96 -1.14
CA ASP A 86 -2.20 8.90 -0.46
C ASP A 86 -2.37 8.22 0.91
N TYR A 87 -1.72 7.06 1.06
CA TYR A 87 -1.71 6.30 2.31
C TYR A 87 -0.54 6.73 3.19
N ASP A 88 -0.80 6.90 4.48
CA ASP A 88 0.25 7.03 5.48
C ASP A 88 0.86 5.66 5.84
N GLY A 89 2.16 5.66 6.10
CA GLY A 89 2.98 4.47 6.27
C GLY A 89 4.46 4.82 6.28
N LEU A 90 5.23 3.98 6.96
CA LEU A 90 6.64 4.18 7.23
C LEU A 90 7.30 3.93 5.90
N ALA A 91 7.88 4.95 5.28
CA ALA A 91 8.65 4.72 4.08
C ALA A 91 9.66 3.60 4.42
N VAL A 92 9.70 2.57 3.58
CA VAL A 92 10.77 1.57 3.61
C VAL A 92 11.74 1.86 2.47
N VAL A 93 11.34 2.74 1.54
CA VAL A 93 11.97 2.92 0.23
C VAL A 93 11.91 4.36 -0.27
N TRP A 94 13.04 4.86 -0.79
CA TRP A 94 13.03 5.91 -1.81
C TRP A 94 14.11 5.72 -2.88
N GLY A 95 13.92 6.31 -4.07
CA GLY A 95 14.95 6.24 -5.11
C GLY A 95 14.62 6.92 -6.45
N LEU A 96 15.18 8.12 -6.64
CA LEU A 96 15.18 8.92 -7.90
C LEU A 96 15.60 8.19 -9.18
N GLY A 97 16.18 6.98 -9.08
CA GLY A 97 16.63 6.16 -10.22
C GLY A 97 15.66 5.04 -10.65
N HIS A 98 14.72 4.62 -9.80
CA HIS A 98 13.83 3.49 -10.09
C HIS A 98 12.46 3.95 -10.56
N LYS A 99 12.42 4.42 -11.81
CA LYS A 99 11.16 4.59 -12.55
C LYS A 99 10.72 3.25 -13.11
N THR A 100 9.69 2.67 -12.51
CA THR A 100 8.98 1.51 -13.05
C THR A 100 7.73 1.95 -13.81
N ALA A 101 7.29 1.12 -14.76
CA ALA A 101 6.00 1.29 -15.44
C ALA A 101 4.78 0.83 -14.61
N THR A 102 4.97 0.12 -13.48
CA THR A 102 3.87 -0.49 -12.71
C THR A 102 4.08 -0.45 -11.20
N ALA A 103 2.98 -0.39 -10.43
CA ALA A 103 3.04 -0.51 -8.97
C ALA A 103 3.59 -1.88 -8.50
N GLN A 104 3.42 -2.93 -9.31
CA GLN A 104 3.85 -4.29 -8.99
C GLN A 104 5.38 -4.46 -9.00
N GLU A 105 6.06 -3.83 -9.95
CA GLU A 105 7.53 -3.76 -9.99
C GLU A 105 8.09 -2.89 -8.84
N CYS A 106 7.35 -1.87 -8.37
CA CYS A 106 7.78 -1.01 -7.26
C CYS A 106 7.84 -1.76 -5.91
N GLY A 107 6.97 -2.76 -5.70
CA GLY A 107 6.91 -3.54 -4.45
C GLY A 107 8.07 -4.52 -4.22
N GLY A 108 9.00 -4.69 -5.18
CA GLY A 108 10.03 -5.73 -5.13
C GLY A 108 11.45 -5.29 -4.71
N ILE A 109 11.75 -3.99 -4.58
CA ILE A 109 13.13 -3.46 -4.48
C ILE A 109 13.18 -2.23 -3.54
N CYS A 110 13.83 -2.33 -2.36
CA CYS A 110 13.42 -1.50 -1.20
C CYS A 110 14.55 -0.98 -0.24
N TRP A 111 14.72 0.35 -0.04
CA TRP A 111 15.52 1.03 1.06
C TRP A 111 15.35 2.58 1.17
N GLU A 112 15.43 3.21 2.37
CA GLU A 112 14.96 4.59 2.79
C GLU A 112 15.98 5.79 2.68
N PRO A 113 15.79 7.08 3.18
CA PRO A 113 14.70 7.76 3.97
C PRO A 113 14.23 9.21 3.53
N ASP A 114 13.42 9.94 4.34
CA ASP A 114 12.62 11.13 3.89
C ASP A 114 12.64 12.51 4.67
N ILE A 115 12.47 13.63 3.92
CA ILE A 115 11.79 14.94 4.23
C ILE A 115 11.39 15.76 2.93
N HIS A 116 10.98 15.12 1.81
CA HIS A 116 11.24 15.64 0.44
C HIS A 116 10.19 16.49 -0.31
N LYS A 117 10.62 17.03 -1.46
CA LYS A 117 9.76 17.60 -2.53
C LYS A 117 9.44 16.53 -3.58
N HIS A 118 8.18 16.41 -3.98
CA HIS A 118 7.71 15.42 -4.94
C HIS A 118 7.85 15.84 -6.41
N THR A 119 7.99 14.86 -7.31
CA THR A 119 7.90 15.01 -8.77
C THR A 119 6.96 13.99 -9.42
N SER A 120 6.64 14.18 -10.71
CA SER A 120 5.81 13.21 -11.46
C SER A 120 6.55 11.89 -11.66
N HIS A 121 5.85 10.78 -11.39
CA HIS A 121 6.35 9.40 -11.39
C HIS A 121 7.25 9.01 -10.20
N ASP A 122 7.18 9.75 -9.08
CA ASP A 122 7.71 9.24 -7.81
C ASP A 122 6.92 7.98 -7.39
N CYS A 123 7.62 6.91 -6.98
CA CYS A 123 7.02 5.76 -6.31
C CYS A 123 7.56 5.62 -4.89
N TRP A 124 6.70 5.19 -3.97
CA TRP A 124 7.00 5.03 -2.55
C TRP A 124 6.44 3.70 -2.07
N LEU A 125 7.29 2.79 -1.59
CA LEU A 125 6.80 1.67 -0.78
C LEU A 125 6.88 2.04 0.69
N LYS A 126 5.75 1.88 1.37
CA LYS A 126 5.56 2.17 2.79
C LYS A 126 5.13 0.89 3.52
N PHE A 127 5.76 0.59 4.65
CA PHE A 127 5.23 -0.36 5.63
C PHE A 127 4.11 0.32 6.42
N THR A 128 3.02 -0.39 6.68
CA THR A 128 2.00 0.10 7.60
C THR A 128 1.51 -1.07 8.43
N GLU A 129 1.25 -0.83 9.71
CA GLU A 129 0.89 -1.88 10.65
C GLU A 129 -0.49 -2.49 10.34
N GLY A 130 -1.39 -1.69 9.78
CA GLY A 130 -2.73 -2.14 9.36
C GLY A 130 -2.93 -1.96 7.85
N PRO A 131 -2.32 -2.77 6.98
CA PRO A 131 -2.41 -2.59 5.53
C PRO A 131 -3.80 -2.87 4.95
N ALA A 132 -4.63 -3.66 5.63
CA ALA A 132 -6.04 -3.86 5.27
C ALA A 132 -6.95 -2.70 5.76
N GLN A 133 -6.46 -1.83 6.64
CA GLN A 133 -7.16 -0.63 7.11
C GLN A 133 -6.20 0.58 7.09
N PRO A 134 -5.79 1.05 5.90
CA PRO A 134 -4.74 2.04 5.75
C PRO A 134 -5.06 3.33 6.49
N GLN A 135 -4.02 4.04 6.94
CA GLN A 135 -4.19 5.42 7.37
C GLN A 135 -4.13 6.32 6.13
N LEU A 136 -4.98 7.34 6.05
CA LEU A 136 -5.14 8.18 4.86
C LEU A 136 -4.66 9.60 5.14
N ASN A 137 -3.82 10.11 4.26
CA ASN A 137 -3.55 11.54 4.18
C ASN A 137 -4.53 12.21 3.21
N MET A 138 -4.74 11.63 2.03
CA MET A 138 -5.65 12.22 1.03
C MET A 138 -6.43 11.13 0.31
N ARG A 139 -7.70 11.41 -0.05
CA ARG A 139 -8.53 10.55 -0.91
C ARG A 139 -9.54 11.38 -1.69
N GLY A 140 -9.64 11.16 -3.00
CA GLY A 140 -10.64 11.76 -3.88
C GLY A 140 -10.41 13.25 -4.15
N ALA A 141 -11.39 14.09 -3.84
CA ALA A 141 -11.29 15.55 -4.04
C ALA A 141 -10.38 16.20 -2.98
N ILE A 142 -9.53 17.14 -3.38
CA ILE A 142 -8.68 17.88 -2.43
C ILE A 142 -9.56 18.77 -1.54
N HIS A 143 -9.27 18.81 -0.24
CA HIS A 143 -10.06 19.57 0.73
C HIS A 143 -9.85 21.09 0.55
N GLU A 144 -10.88 21.89 0.81
CA GLU A 144 -10.83 23.35 0.61
C GLU A 144 -9.77 24.03 1.50
N ALA A 145 -9.47 23.46 2.67
CA ALA A 145 -8.36 23.91 3.51
C ALA A 145 -7.01 23.84 2.78
N GLN A 146 -6.75 22.73 2.09
CA GLN A 146 -5.53 22.48 1.32
C GLN A 146 -5.49 23.36 0.06
N LYS A 147 -6.60 23.51 -0.66
CA LYS A 147 -6.71 24.46 -1.79
C LYS A 147 -6.43 25.89 -1.37
N LYS A 148 -6.91 26.31 -0.19
CA LYS A 148 -6.62 27.64 0.36
C LYS A 148 -5.16 27.80 0.79
N ARG A 149 -4.53 26.75 1.32
CA ARG A 149 -3.11 26.73 1.73
C ARG A 149 -2.15 26.79 0.54
N HIS A 150 -2.43 26.04 -0.53
CA HIS A 150 -1.53 25.87 -1.68
C HIS A 150 -1.94 26.68 -2.93
N GLY A 151 -3.14 27.26 -2.93
CA GLY A 151 -3.63 28.19 -3.95
C GLY A 151 -3.95 27.52 -5.29
N TYR A 152 -3.90 28.33 -6.35
CA TYR A 152 -4.30 27.95 -7.72
C TYR A 152 -3.51 26.80 -8.37
N LYS A 153 -2.45 26.31 -7.73
CA LYS A 153 -1.65 25.15 -8.20
C LYS A 153 -2.13 23.82 -7.62
N THR A 154 -3.08 23.86 -6.69
CA THR A 154 -3.67 22.67 -6.08
C THR A 154 -4.55 21.96 -7.11
N PRO A 155 -4.36 20.65 -7.38
CA PRO A 155 -5.25 19.91 -8.27
C PRO A 155 -6.65 19.78 -7.66
N GLU A 156 -7.66 19.53 -8.48
CA GLU A 156 -9.04 19.33 -8.00
C GLU A 156 -9.19 18.02 -7.19
N ARG A 157 -8.39 17.01 -7.54
CA ARG A 157 -8.39 15.66 -6.98
C ARG A 157 -6.97 15.22 -6.67
N VAL A 158 -6.82 14.23 -5.79
CA VAL A 158 -5.54 13.67 -5.38
C VAL A 158 -4.80 13.10 -6.59
N PRO A 159 -3.57 13.57 -6.91
CA PRO A 159 -2.84 13.14 -8.10
C PRO A 159 -2.03 11.85 -7.88
N TRP A 160 -2.26 11.15 -6.76
CA TRP A 160 -1.54 9.95 -6.34
C TRP A 160 -2.38 8.68 -6.56
N VAL A 161 -1.70 7.55 -6.67
CA VAL A 161 -2.29 6.22 -6.63
C VAL A 161 -1.59 5.47 -5.50
N SER A 162 -2.36 5.00 -4.52
CA SER A 162 -1.83 4.16 -3.43
C SER A 162 -2.39 2.74 -3.54
N GLY A 163 -2.03 1.89 -2.58
CA GLY A 163 -2.44 0.49 -2.59
C GLY A 163 -1.85 -0.29 -1.42
N ALA A 164 -2.24 -1.55 -1.33
CA ALA A 164 -1.73 -2.50 -0.34
C ALA A 164 -1.51 -3.87 -0.98
N VAL A 165 -0.44 -4.55 -0.56
CA VAL A 165 -0.24 -5.96 -0.87
C VAL A 165 -0.88 -6.76 0.26
N LEU A 166 -1.92 -7.53 -0.05
CA LEU A 166 -2.70 -8.29 0.92
C LEU A 166 -2.77 -9.77 0.52
N PRO A 167 -2.94 -10.70 1.47
CA PRO A 167 -3.22 -12.10 1.17
C PRO A 167 -4.55 -12.24 0.42
N LEU A 168 -4.62 -13.16 -0.55
CA LEU A 168 -5.84 -13.45 -1.30
C LEU A 168 -7.03 -13.73 -0.35
N GLY A 169 -8.11 -12.96 -0.50
CA GLY A 169 -9.32 -13.05 0.34
C GLY A 169 -9.35 -12.13 1.56
N VAL A 170 -8.30 -11.34 1.79
CA VAL A 170 -8.31 -10.17 2.69
C VAL A 170 -8.66 -8.95 1.85
N GLU A 171 -9.78 -8.30 2.17
CA GLU A 171 -10.21 -7.09 1.46
C GLU A 171 -9.50 -5.84 2.00
N LEU A 172 -9.22 -4.91 1.09
CA LEU A 172 -8.77 -3.57 1.43
C LEU A 172 -9.97 -2.74 1.92
N GLY A 173 -9.94 -2.37 3.20
CA GLY A 173 -10.97 -1.58 3.84
C GLY A 173 -10.85 -0.07 3.58
N ASN A 174 -11.88 0.66 4.00
CA ASN A 174 -11.91 2.12 3.89
C ASN A 174 -10.82 2.82 4.72
N GLY A 175 -10.21 2.17 5.70
CA GLY A 175 -9.14 2.76 6.49
C GLY A 175 -9.61 3.90 7.42
N THR A 176 -8.66 4.75 7.82
CA THR A 176 -8.86 5.83 8.81
C THR A 176 -8.12 7.09 8.40
N TRP A 177 -8.72 8.27 8.56
CA TRP A 177 -8.02 9.53 8.32
C TRP A 177 -6.89 9.75 9.34
N GLY A 178 -5.72 10.16 8.86
CA GLY A 178 -4.59 10.54 9.70
C GLY A 178 -4.67 12.00 10.17
N PRO A 179 -4.03 12.37 11.29
CA PRO A 179 -3.85 13.77 11.70
C PRO A 179 -3.21 14.69 10.64
N ARG A 180 -2.59 14.12 9.58
CA ARG A 180 -2.03 14.85 8.43
C ARG A 180 -3.02 15.12 7.30
N HIS A 181 -4.28 14.68 7.40
CA HIS A 181 -5.20 14.75 6.25
C HIS A 181 -5.58 16.17 5.80
N ASP A 182 -5.49 17.15 6.70
CA ASP A 182 -5.69 18.58 6.44
C ASP A 182 -4.38 19.36 6.20
N TRP A 183 -3.22 18.69 6.12
CA TRP A 183 -1.94 19.34 5.86
C TRP A 183 -1.86 19.83 4.40
#